data_AF-A0A2N3N9T2-F1
#
_entry.id   AF-A0A2N3N9T2-F1
#
_cell.length_a   1.000
_cell.length_b   1.000
_cell.length_c   1.000
_cell.angle_alpha   90.00
_cell.angle_beta   90.00
_cell.angle_gamma   90.00
#
_symmetry.space_group_name_H-M   'P 1'
#
loop_
_entity.id
_entity.type
_entity.pdbx_description
1 polymer ?
#
loop_
_entity_poly.entity_id
_entity_poly.type
_entity_poly.pdbx_seq_one_letter_code
_entity_poly.pdbx_strand_id
1 'polypeptide(L)'
;MSFRPKLKGKDKKGNNSVLDLRLLHGDIVVMHGTDIHRCYEHRVIPHGKRRFALTSRHINLDKLDTDEDRRLAQQLGEIPKKALDANFGS
;
A
#
# COMPACT_ATOMS: atom_id res chain seq x y z
N MET A 1 -9.66 5.89 6.90
CA MET A 1 -9.45 5.06 5.70
C MET A 1 -10.75 4.33 5.43
N SER A 2 -11.18 4.27 4.18
CA SER A 2 -12.50 3.79 3.76
C SER A 2 -12.31 2.74 2.68
N PHE A 3 -13.00 1.60 2.78
CA PHE A 3 -12.94 0.50 1.83
C PHE A 3 -14.26 0.33 1.10
N ARG A 4 -14.21 0.32 -0.22
CA ARG A 4 -15.38 0.19 -1.10
C ARG A 4 -15.23 -1.01 -2.02
N PRO A 5 -16.26 -1.84 -2.20
CA PRO A 5 -16.21 -2.94 -3.15
C PRO A 5 -15.92 -2.46 -4.57
N LYS A 6 -15.08 -3.19 -5.29
CA LYS A 6 -14.93 -3.05 -6.74
C LYS A 6 -16.10 -3.76 -7.40
N LEU A 7 -17.11 -2.99 -7.84
CA LEU A 7 -18.24 -3.53 -8.58
C LEU A 7 -17.82 -3.82 -10.03
N LYS A 8 -18.25 -4.97 -10.57
CA LYS A 8 -18.09 -5.32 -11.99
C LYS A 8 -19.40 -5.02 -12.73
N GLY A 9 -19.33 -4.36 -13.90
CA GLY A 9 -20.50 -4.10 -14.75
C GLY A 9 -21.11 -2.69 -14.63
N LYS A 10 -22.32 -2.50 -15.18
CA LYS A 10 -23.04 -1.19 -15.20
C LYS A 10 -23.67 -0.81 -13.85
N ASP A 11 -23.67 -1.70 -12.87
CA ASP A 11 -24.22 -1.44 -11.54
C ASP A 11 -23.23 -0.65 -10.69
N LYS A 12 -23.25 0.68 -10.84
CA LYS A 12 -22.54 1.62 -9.96
C LYS A 12 -23.44 2.27 -8.90
N LYS A 13 -24.74 1.94 -8.90
CA LYS A 13 -25.70 2.46 -7.91
C LYS A 13 -25.49 1.74 -6.58
N GLY A 14 -25.09 2.48 -5.54
CA GLY A 14 -24.97 1.96 -4.18
C GLY A 14 -23.58 1.46 -3.76
N ASN A 15 -22.49 1.91 -4.41
CA ASN A 15 -21.13 1.56 -4.01
C ASN A 15 -20.68 2.29 -2.72
N ASN A 16 -21.31 1.92 -1.60
CA ASN A 16 -21.05 2.46 -0.29
C ASN A 16 -19.77 1.86 0.32
N SER A 17 -19.19 2.58 1.27
CA SER A 17 -18.11 2.01 2.10
C SER A 17 -18.67 0.83 2.88
N VAL A 18 -17.92 -0.26 2.89
CA VAL A 18 -18.22 -1.44 3.72
C VAL A 18 -17.40 -1.43 5.01
N LEU A 19 -16.33 -0.63 5.07
CA LEU A 19 -15.47 -0.52 6.24
C LEU A 19 -14.82 0.87 6.28
N ASP A 20 -15.04 1.58 7.38
CA ASP A 20 -14.38 2.85 7.68
C ASP A 20 -13.53 2.71 8.95
N LEU A 21 -12.22 2.85 8.78
CA LEU A 21 -11.22 2.82 9.85
C LEU A 21 -10.77 4.24 10.19
N ARG A 22 -10.87 4.63 11.47
CA ARG A 22 -10.22 5.86 11.96
C ARG A 22 -8.75 5.53 12.26
N LEU A 23 -7.83 6.21 11.57
CA LEU A 23 -6.39 6.05 11.77
C LEU A 23 -5.83 7.30 12.45
N LEU A 24 -5.25 7.14 13.63
CA LEU A 24 -4.58 8.16 14.41
C LEU A 24 -3.09 8.22 14.06
N HIS A 25 -2.32 9.02 14.82
CA HIS A 25 -0.88 9.14 14.66
C HIS A 25 -0.19 7.90 15.24
N GLY A 26 0.74 7.31 14.49
CA GLY A 26 1.44 6.08 14.88
C GLY A 26 0.71 4.79 14.54
N ASP A 27 -0.58 4.84 14.17
CA ASP A 27 -1.34 3.65 13.78
C ASP A 27 -0.78 3.00 12.51
N ILE A 28 -0.75 1.67 12.52
CA ILE A 28 -0.32 0.83 11.40
C ILE A 28 -1.51 0.00 10.90
N VAL A 29 -1.63 -0.11 9.59
CA VAL A 29 -2.60 -1.00 8.94
C VAL A 29 -1.84 -2.02 8.10
N VAL A 30 -2.12 -3.30 8.34
CA VAL A 30 -1.62 -4.41 7.52
C VAL A 30 -2.75 -4.90 6.63
N MET A 31 -2.62 -4.67 5.32
CA MET A 31 -3.54 -5.24 4.32
C MET A 31 -2.99 -6.61 3.89
N HIS A 32 -3.50 -7.68 4.51
CA HIS A 32 -3.00 -9.04 4.28
C HIS A 32 -3.59 -9.66 3.00
N GLY A 33 -2.73 -10.38 2.26
CA GLY A 33 -3.12 -11.10 1.05
C GLY A 33 -3.41 -10.18 -0.15
N THR A 34 -3.76 -10.80 -1.29
CA THR A 34 -4.04 -10.05 -2.52
C THR A 34 -5.51 -9.66 -2.69
N ASP A 35 -6.42 -10.37 -2.00
CA ASP A 35 -7.86 -10.22 -2.23
C ASP A 35 -8.41 -8.88 -1.75
N ILE A 36 -7.85 -8.30 -0.69
CA ILE A 36 -8.20 -6.92 -0.28
C ILE A 36 -7.99 -5.94 -1.45
N HIS A 37 -6.85 -6.05 -2.15
CA HIS A 37 -6.54 -5.19 -3.28
C HIS A 37 -7.33 -5.55 -4.54
N ARG A 38 -7.72 -6.81 -4.73
CA ARG A 38 -8.52 -7.27 -5.89
C ARG A 38 -10.00 -6.93 -5.76
N CYS A 39 -10.55 -7.05 -4.55
CA CYS A 39 -11.99 -6.92 -4.29
C CYS A 39 -12.38 -5.52 -3.82
N TYR A 40 -11.45 -4.73 -3.27
CA TYR A 40 -11.77 -3.42 -2.70
C TYR A 40 -10.86 -2.31 -3.21
N GLU A 41 -11.44 -1.13 -3.36
CA GLU A 41 -10.73 0.14 -3.41
C GLU A 41 -10.62 0.69 -2.00
N HIS A 42 -9.48 1.29 -1.66
CA HIS A 42 -9.30 1.96 -0.38
C HIS A 42 -8.92 3.42 -0.58
N ARG A 43 -9.52 4.31 0.22
CA ARG A 43 -9.24 5.75 0.20
C ARG A 43 -8.94 6.26 1.58
N VAL A 44 -7.99 7.18 1.69
CA VAL A 44 -7.81 8.01 2.88
C VAL A 44 -8.61 9.30 2.72
N ILE A 45 -9.47 9.59 3.70
CA ILE A 45 -10.11 10.90 3.85
C ILE A 45 -9.30 11.61 4.94
N PRO A 46 -8.41 12.55 4.58
CA PRO A 46 -7.59 13.24 5.57
C PRO A 46 -8.45 14.18 6.41
N HIS A 47 -8.14 14.28 7.70
CA HIS A 47 -8.69 15.29 8.60
C HIS A 47 -7.54 16.16 9.12
N GLY A 48 -7.74 17.48 9.18
CA GLY A 48 -6.73 18.45 9.63
C GLY A 48 -5.84 18.99 8.51
N LYS A 49 -4.70 19.60 8.88
CA LYS A 49 -3.82 20.34 7.94
C LYS A 49 -2.82 19.46 7.20
N ARG A 50 -2.19 18.48 7.87
CA ARG A 50 -1.12 17.66 7.29
C ARG A 50 -1.05 16.28 7.92
N ARG A 51 -0.96 15.25 7.08
CA ARG A 51 -0.74 13.86 7.49
C ARG A 51 0.23 13.21 6.51
N PHE A 52 1.31 12.65 7.03
CA PHE A 52 2.19 11.75 6.27
C PHE A 52 1.74 10.31 6.50
N ALA A 53 1.73 9.52 5.43
CA ALA A 53 1.45 8.09 5.50
C ALA A 53 2.49 7.37 4.65
N LEU A 54 3.15 6.39 5.24
CA LEU A 54 4.08 5.52 4.53
C LEU A 54 3.37 4.23 4.17
N THR A 55 3.51 3.79 2.92
CA THR A 55 3.06 2.47 2.48
C THR A 55 4.28 1.64 2.13
N SER A 56 4.49 0.52 2.81
CA SER A 56 5.47 -0.49 2.42
C SER A 56 4.78 -1.67 1.74
N ARG A 57 5.46 -2.28 0.76
CA ARG A 57 4.94 -3.41 -0.02
C ARG A 57 6.10 -4.35 -0.36
N HIS A 58 5.81 -5.64 -0.42
CA HIS A 58 6.71 -6.63 -1.00
C HIS A 58 6.38 -6.81 -2.49
N ILE A 59 7.39 -6.69 -3.35
CA ILE A 59 7.24 -6.92 -4.79
C ILE A 59 7.57 -8.37 -5.09
N ASN A 60 6.61 -9.10 -5.65
CA ASN A 60 6.84 -10.48 -6.10
C ASN A 60 7.52 -10.45 -7.48
N LEU A 61 8.81 -10.75 -7.50
CA LEU A 61 9.65 -10.73 -8.71
C LEU A 61 9.23 -11.77 -9.76
N ASP A 62 8.63 -12.89 -9.35
CA ASP A 62 8.23 -13.96 -10.28
C ASP A 62 7.09 -13.52 -11.22
N LYS A 63 6.35 -12.48 -10.83
CA LYS A 63 5.23 -11.92 -11.58
C LYS A 63 5.62 -10.76 -12.50
N LEU A 64 6.91 -10.45 -12.64
CA LEU A 64 7.38 -9.43 -13.57
C LEU A 64 7.59 -10.04 -14.96
N ASP A 65 7.18 -9.31 -15.99
CA ASP A 65 7.10 -9.81 -17.36
C ASP A 65 8.46 -10.01 -18.01
N THR A 66 9.47 -9.21 -17.63
CA THR A 66 10.80 -9.26 -18.23
C THR A 66 11.89 -9.50 -17.19
N ASP A 67 12.99 -10.12 -17.62
CA ASP A 67 14.18 -10.32 -16.76
C ASP A 67 14.85 -8.99 -16.39
N GLU A 68 14.78 -8.00 -17.27
CA GLU A 68 15.31 -6.66 -17.01
C GLU A 68 14.53 -5.95 -15.89
N ASP A 69 13.19 -6.05 -15.88
CA ASP A 69 12.38 -5.50 -14.78
C ASP A 69 12.69 -6.19 -13.45
N ARG A 70 12.94 -7.50 -13.47
CA ARG A 70 13.33 -8.27 -12.27
C ARG A 70 14.66 -7.78 -11.72
N ARG A 71 15.67 -7.62 -12.58
CA ARG A 71 17.00 -7.10 -12.20
C ARG A 71 16.91 -5.69 -11.65
N LEU A 72 16.17 -4.82 -12.32
CA LEU A 72 15.96 -3.44 -11.88
C LEU A 72 15.27 -3.38 -10.51
N ALA A 73 14.22 -4.18 -10.30
CA ALA A 73 13.51 -4.25 -9.03
C ALA A 73 14.41 -4.76 -7.89
N GLN A 74 15.30 -5.71 -8.16
CA GLN A 74 16.30 -6.17 -7.19
C GLN A 74 17.26 -5.05 -6.81
N GLN A 75 17.85 -4.37 -7.81
CA GLN A 75 18.80 -3.27 -7.57
C GLN A 75 18.17 -2.10 -6.79
N LEU A 76 16.95 -1.70 -7.15
CA LEU A 76 16.24 -0.62 -6.47
C LEU A 76 15.74 -1.01 -5.07
N GLY A 77 15.54 -2.31 -4.83
CA GLY A 77 15.13 -2.85 -3.53
C GLY A 77 16.27 -3.03 -2.54
N GLU A 78 17.54 -2.89 -2.97
CA GLU A 78 18.69 -3.02 -2.09
C GLU A 78 18.67 -1.96 -0.98
N ILE A 79 18.83 -2.41 0.26
CA ILE A 79 18.94 -1.52 1.40
C ILE A 79 20.25 -0.73 1.26
N PRO A 80 20.22 0.62 1.23
CA PRO A 80 21.43 1.41 1.13
C PRO A 80 22.39 1.08 2.28
N LYS A 81 23.68 0.89 1.99
CA LYS A 81 24.69 0.51 3.00
C LYS A 81 24.68 1.42 4.24
N LYS A 82 24.46 2.72 4.05
CA LYS A 82 24.34 3.70 5.14
C LYS A 82 23.20 3.39 6.12
N ALA A 83 22.09 2.81 5.65
CA ALA A 83 20.95 2.45 6.50
C ALA A 83 21.22 1.19 7.36
N LEU A 84 22.32 0.48 7.10
CA LEU A 84 22.78 -0.64 7.92
C LEU A 84 23.79 -0.20 8.99
N ASP A 85 24.25 1.05 8.96
CA ASP A 85 25.10 1.60 10.01
C ASP A 85 24.25 1.78 11.28
N ALA A 86 24.72 1.20 12.39
CA ALA A 86 24.05 1.30 13.68
C ALA A 86 23.96 2.74 14.19
N ASN A 87 24.80 3.65 13.66
CA ASN A 87 24.79 5.08 14.00
C ASN A 87 23.98 5.92 12.98
N PHE A 88 23.21 5.30 12.10
CA PHE A 88 22.43 6.02 11.10
C PHE A 88 21.28 6.79 11.74
N GLY A 89 21.48 8.09 11.98
CA GLY A 89 20.47 9.01 12.50
C GLY A 89 20.57 9.35 13.99
N SER A 90 21.61 8.89 14.69
CA SER A 90 22.07 9.39 15.99
C SER A 90 23.08 10.52 15.82
#